data_AF-A0A2I2UET6-F1
#
_entry.id   AF-A0A2I2UET6-F1
#
_cell.length_a   1.000
_cell.length_b   1.000
_cell.length_c   1.000
_cell.angle_alpha   90.00
_cell.angle_beta   90.00
_cell.angle_gamma   90.00
#
_symmetry.space_group_name_H-M   'P 1'
#
loop_
_entity.id
_entity.type
_entity.pdbx_description
1 polymer ?
#
loop_
_entity_poly.entity_id
_entity_poly.type
_entity_poly.pdbx_seq_one_letter_code
_entity_poly.pdbx_strand_id
1 'polypeptide(L)' 'MSSHKTFRIKRFLAKKPKKQNRPIPQGIRMKTGNNTSYNSKRRHWRRTKPGLYGIVPEVAHVYAP' A
#
# COMPACT_ATOMS: atom_id res chain seq x y z
N MET A 1 2.33 2.52 22.47
CA MET A 1 2.38 3.72 21.58
C MET A 1 2.85 3.33 20.18
N SER A 2 2.26 3.91 19.13
CA SER A 2 2.88 3.86 17.80
C SER A 2 4.08 4.81 17.74
N SER A 3 5.14 4.43 17.02
CA SER A 3 6.29 5.30 16.76
C SER A 3 5.88 6.70 16.26
N HIS A 4 6.61 7.73 16.69
CA HIS A 4 6.43 9.10 16.24
C HIS A 4 6.84 9.22 14.76
N LYS A 5 5.84 9.29 13.86
CA LYS A 5 6.03 9.34 12.40
C LYS A 5 5.52 10.65 11.82
N THR A 6 6.16 11.11 10.75
CA THR A 6 5.74 12.31 10.02
C THR A 6 4.35 12.15 9.40
N PHE A 7 3.67 13.26 9.14
CA PHE A 7 2.32 13.26 8.55
C PHE A 7 2.27 12.60 7.17
N ARG A 8 3.32 12.77 6.35
CA ARG A 8 3.43 12.13 5.02
C ARG A 8 3.44 10.60 5.14
N ILE A 9 4.23 10.06 6.06
CA ILE A 9 4.29 8.60 6.31
C ILE A 9 2.95 8.09 6.84
N LYS A 10 2.32 8.79 7.79
CA LYS A 10 0.99 8.43 8.32
C LYS A 10 -0.06 8.35 7.20
N ARG A 11 -0.08 9.32 6.28
CA ARG A 11 -0.99 9.30 5.11
C ARG A 11 -0.74 8.11 4.18
N PHE A 12 0.54 7.80 3.90
CA PHE A 12 0.88 6.66 3.05
C PHE A 12 0.44 5.33 3.66
N LEU A 13 0.72 5.13 4.96
CA LEU A 13 0.31 3.95 5.72
C LEU A 13 -1.22 3.83 5.82
N ALA A 14 -1.95 4.95 5.85
CA ALA A 14 -3.41 4.92 5.83
C ALA A 14 -3.97 4.56 4.44
N LYS A 15 -3.35 5.03 3.35
CA LYS A 15 -3.92 4.87 2.00
C LYS A 15 -3.56 3.54 1.35
N LYS A 16 -2.27 3.17 1.31
CA LYS A 16 -1.82 2.02 0.51
C LYS A 16 -2.16 0.67 1.15
N PRO A 17 -1.67 0.32 2.35
CA PRO A 17 -1.94 -0.98 2.93
C PRO A 17 -3.37 -1.12 3.48
N LYS A 18 -4.04 -0.04 3.92
CA LYS A 18 -5.42 -0.13 4.46
C LYS A 18 -6.53 0.10 3.44
N LYS A 19 -6.49 1.17 2.62
CA LYS A 19 -7.60 1.49 1.70
C LYS A 19 -7.53 0.77 0.35
N GLN A 20 -6.34 0.59 -0.23
CA GLN A 20 -6.19 -0.02 -1.57
C GLN A 20 -6.16 -1.55 -1.53
N ASN A 21 -5.74 -2.15 -0.41
CA ASN A 21 -5.55 -3.59 -0.26
C ASN A 21 -6.85 -4.36 0.06
N ARG A 22 -7.93 -4.06 -0.66
CA ARG A 22 -9.27 -4.62 -0.45
C ARG A 22 -9.69 -5.55 -1.60
N PRO A 23 -10.60 -6.52 -1.36
CA PRO A 23 -11.22 -7.29 -2.42
C PRO A 23 -12.07 -6.41 -3.34
N ILE A 24 -12.31 -6.89 -4.56
CA ILE A 24 -13.16 -6.19 -5.53
C ILE A 24 -14.63 -6.28 -5.06
N PRO A 25 -15.38 -5.17 -5.05
CA PRO A 25 -16.80 -5.20 -4.73
C PRO A 25 -17.62 -6.01 -5.74
N GLN A 26 -18.64 -6.71 -5.25
CA GLN A 26 -19.48 -7.58 -6.08
C GLN A 26 -20.13 -6.83 -7.25
N GLY A 27 -20.65 -5.62 -7.03
CA GLY A 27 -21.30 -4.84 -8.09
C GLY A 27 -20.39 -4.49 -9.27
N ILE A 28 -19.06 -4.41 -9.05
CA ILE A 28 -18.08 -4.22 -10.14
C ILE A 28 -17.86 -5.54 -10.85
N ARG A 29 -17.77 -6.65 -10.09
CA ARG A 29 -17.61 -8.00 -10.64
C ARG A 29 -18.75 -8.41 -11.57
N MET A 30 -19.97 -7.95 -11.28
CA MET A 30 -21.17 -8.26 -12.07
C MET A 30 -21.39 -7.34 -13.28
N LYS A 31 -20.54 -6.32 -13.51
CA LYS A 31 -20.70 -5.43 -14.68
C LYS A 31 -20.44 -6.20 -15.98
N THR A 32 -21.34 -6.06 -16.95
CA THR A 32 -21.17 -6.62 -18.29
C THR A 32 -19.94 -6.00 -18.97
N GLY A 33 -19.13 -6.83 -19.65
CA GLY A 33 -17.88 -6.39 -20.30
C GLY A 33 -16.69 -6.16 -19.36
N ASN A 34 -16.85 -6.41 -18.05
CA ASN A 34 -15.74 -6.40 -17.10
C ASN A 34 -15.08 -7.79 -16.99
N ASN A 35 -13.80 -7.89 -17.38
CA ASN A 35 -13.01 -9.12 -17.21
C ASN A 35 -12.27 -9.20 -15.85
N THR A 36 -12.37 -8.18 -15.02
CA THR A 36 -11.68 -8.09 -13.73
C THR A 36 -12.45 -8.86 -12.65
N SER A 37 -11.97 -10.06 -12.33
CA SER A 37 -12.53 -10.94 -11.29
C SER A 37 -11.88 -10.76 -9.91
N TYR A 38 -10.60 -10.37 -9.85
CA TYR A 38 -9.85 -10.17 -8.61
C TYR A 38 -8.88 -8.98 -8.68
N ASN A 39 -8.47 -8.46 -7.52
CA ASN A 39 -7.50 -7.36 -7.43
C ASN A 39 -6.06 -7.92 -7.51
N SER A 40 -5.45 -7.85 -8.69
CA SER A 40 -4.09 -8.32 -8.94
C SER A 40 -3.00 -7.59 -8.14
N LYS A 41 -3.27 -6.34 -7.71
CA LYS A 41 -2.35 -5.52 -6.91
C LYS A 41 -2.52 -5.71 -5.40
N ARG A 42 -3.38 -6.65 -4.97
CA ARG A 42 -3.56 -6.98 -3.56
C ARG A 42 -2.29 -7.62 -3.01
N ARG A 43 -1.96 -7.32 -1.75
CA ARG A 43 -0.66 -7.64 -1.17
C ARG A 43 -0.78 -8.14 0.27
N HIS A 44 -0.05 -9.19 0.61
CA HIS A 44 0.04 -9.66 2.00
C HIS A 44 1.22 -9.02 2.73
N TRP A 45 1.01 -8.59 3.98
CA TRP A 45 1.99 -7.82 4.75
C TRP A 45 3.25 -8.64 5.14
N ARG A 46 3.13 -9.97 5.28
CA ARG A 46 4.30 -10.83 5.54
C ARG A 46 5.14 -11.06 4.29
N ARG A 47 4.52 -11.16 3.12
CA ARG A 47 5.20 -11.52 1.86
C ARG A 47 5.85 -10.32 1.16
N THR A 48 5.29 -9.12 1.29
CA THR A 48 5.83 -7.94 0.61
C THR A 48 5.75 -6.72 1.52
N LYS A 49 6.91 -6.11 1.80
CA LYS A 49 7.01 -4.95 2.70
C LYS A 49 6.48 -3.67 2.06
N PRO A 50 5.84 -2.75 2.81
CA PRO A 50 5.52 -1.42 2.31
C PRO A 50 6.80 -0.65 2.03
N GLY A 51 7.08 -0.38 0.75
CA GLY A 51 8.18 0.50 0.36
C GLY A 51 7.94 1.90 0.91
N LEU A 52 8.71 2.26 1.93
CA LEU A 52 8.69 3.59 2.57
C LEU A 52 9.90 4.43 2.16
N TYR A 53 10.87 3.82 1.49
CA TYR A 53 12.18 4.38 1.14
C TYR A 53 12.09 5.58 0.18
N GLY A 54 11.19 5.56 -0.81
CA GLY A 54 10.97 6.70 -1.71
C GLY A 54 10.13 7.86 -1.13
N ILE A 55 9.82 7.83 0.17
CA ILE A 55 9.01 8.86 0.86
C ILE A 55 9.84 9.56 1.95
N VAL A 56 10.90 8.91 2.43
CA VAL A 56 11.93 9.57 3.24
C VAL A 56 12.85 10.36 2.32
N PRO A 57 13.25 11.60 2.67
CA PRO A 57 14.29 12.31 1.94
C PRO A 57 15.57 11.45 1.93
N GLU A 58 16.31 11.48 0.81
CA GLU A 58 17.47 10.65 0.46
C GLU A 58 18.59 10.46 1.51
N VAL A 59 18.55 11.15 2.64
CA VAL A 59 19.57 11.10 3.69
C VAL A 59 19.77 9.73 4.35
N ALA A 60 18.86 8.77 4.16
CA ALA A 60 18.98 7.44 4.78
C ALA A 60 19.84 6.44 3.98
N HIS A 61 20.21 6.74 2.73
CA HIS A 61 21.00 5.84 1.88
C HIS A 61 22.52 6.08 1.96
N VAL A 62 22.95 7.11 2.69
CA VAL A 62 24.37 7.49 2.87
C VAL A 62 25.06 6.67 3.97
N TYR A 63 24.31 5.88 4.76
CA TYR A 63 24.84 5.11 5.91
C TYR A 63 24.49 3.61 5.87
N ALA A 64 24.41 2.99 4.70
CA ALA A 64 24.45 1.53 4.58
C ALA A 64 25.87 1.13 4.15
N PRO A 65 26.54 0.16 4.83
CA PRO A 65 27.89 -0.27 4.48
C PRO A 65 27.98 -0.86 3.07
#